data_AF-A0AAD8ZKF8-F1
#
_entry.id   AF-A0AAD8ZKF8-F1
#
_cell.length_a   1.000
_cell.length_b   1.000
_cell.length_c   1.000
_cell.angle_alpha   90.00
_cell.angle_beta   90.00
_cell.angle_gamma   90.00
#
_symmetry.space_group_name_H-M   'P 1'
#
loop_
_entity.id
_entity.type
_entity.pdbx_description
1 polymer ?
#
loop_
_entity_poly.entity_id
_entity_poly.type
_entity_poly.pdbx_seq_one_letter_code
_entity_poly.pdbx_strand_id
1 'polypeptide(L)'
;MLLTIVRGINLPVPGGISLNDLETSVRFEFAFPSLEEAQRDQTHSVKSSSSPDFGEQFVLQIKRGHRGFKRVLSKGIKFEIIQKGTLFRTDKVVGSAELKLDSLESECAIRQLVEVFKRRTPSGGHLEVRVRIREPLGGPQSQTVTEKWLVLDPLTLPLVVASKPQIQDSTVKRVSSR
;
A
#
# COMPACT_ATOMS: atom_id res chain seq x y z
N MET A 1 0.12 7.11 2.25
CA MET A 1 -0.02 6.13 1.15
C MET A 1 1.35 5.87 0.57
N LEU A 2 1.71 4.64 0.25
CA LEU A 2 3.03 4.30 -0.27
C LEU A 2 2.90 3.98 -1.76
N LEU A 3 3.50 4.81 -2.62
CA LEU A 3 3.65 4.56 -4.04
C LEU A 3 5.00 3.88 -4.28
N THR A 4 5.04 2.88 -5.14
CA THR A 4 6.26 2.23 -5.61
C THR A 4 6.24 2.21 -7.13
N ILE A 5 7.25 2.82 -7.74
CA ILE A 5 7.50 2.72 -9.17
C ILE A 5 8.48 1.57 -9.34
N VAL A 6 8.01 0.43 -9.84
CA VAL A 6 8.78 -0.81 -9.87
C VAL A 6 9.72 -0.77 -11.06
N ARG A 7 9.19 -0.87 -12.28
CA ARG A 7 10.00 -0.92 -13.51
C ARG A 7 9.23 -0.44 -14.73
N GLY A 8 9.96 0.01 -15.73
CA GLY A 8 9.46 0.15 -17.09
C GLY A 8 9.60 -1.15 -17.88
N ILE A 9 8.72 -1.37 -18.84
CA ILE A 9 8.77 -2.50 -19.78
C ILE A 9 8.58 -1.93 -21.18
N ASN A 10 9.57 -2.13 -22.06
CA ASN A 10 9.54 -1.68 -23.45
C ASN A 10 9.16 -0.19 -23.60
N LEU A 11 9.75 0.69 -22.79
CA LEU A 11 9.44 2.11 -22.79
C LEU A 11 9.78 2.78 -24.14
N PRO A 12 9.03 3.83 -24.55
CA PRO A 12 9.26 4.49 -25.83
C PRO A 12 10.61 5.21 -25.87
N VAL A 13 11.46 4.81 -26.81
CA VAL A 13 12.75 5.46 -27.06
C VAL A 13 12.58 6.61 -28.08
N PRO A 14 13.08 7.82 -27.81
CA PRO A 14 13.12 8.89 -28.80
C PRO A 14 14.00 8.51 -30.00
N GLY A 15 13.53 8.80 -31.21
CA GLY A 15 14.35 8.63 -32.42
C GLY A 15 15.62 9.48 -32.35
N GLY A 16 16.75 8.92 -32.79
CA GLY A 16 18.05 9.61 -32.85
C GLY A 16 18.87 9.60 -31.55
N ILE A 17 18.51 8.74 -30.58
CA ILE A 17 19.28 8.46 -29.36
C ILE A 17 19.67 6.98 -29.38
N SER A 18 20.96 6.69 -29.15
CA SER A 18 21.43 5.31 -29.02
C SER A 18 20.90 4.72 -27.70
N LEU A 19 20.66 3.40 -27.65
CA LEU A 19 20.24 2.77 -26.40
C LEU A 19 21.26 2.98 -25.27
N ASN A 20 22.54 3.16 -25.59
CA ASN A 20 23.61 3.35 -24.61
C ASN A 20 23.57 4.74 -23.94
N ASP A 21 23.04 5.75 -24.63
CA ASP A 21 22.91 7.12 -24.11
C ASP A 21 21.56 7.35 -23.43
N LEU A 22 20.75 6.30 -23.29
CA LEU A 22 19.40 6.39 -22.76
C LEU A 22 19.40 6.43 -21.24
N GLU A 23 19.30 7.61 -20.64
CA GLU A 23 19.01 7.76 -19.21
C GLU A 23 17.52 8.07 -18.94
N THR A 24 16.77 7.12 -18.39
CA THR A 24 15.33 7.24 -18.16
C THR A 24 15.00 7.44 -16.69
N SER A 25 13.99 8.25 -16.41
CA SER A 25 13.41 8.45 -15.08
C SER A 25 11.90 8.62 -15.19
N VAL A 26 11.18 8.40 -14.10
CA VAL A 26 9.73 8.56 -14.06
C VAL A 26 9.37 9.62 -13.04
N ARG A 27 8.70 10.67 -13.49
CA ARG A 27 8.07 11.65 -12.62
C ARG A 27 6.63 11.25 -12.39
N PHE A 28 6.13 11.38 -11.16
CA PHE A 28 4.71 11.25 -10.89
C PHE A 28 4.12 12.58 -10.45
N GLU A 29 2.81 12.69 -10.62
CA GLU A 29 1.99 13.79 -10.13
C GLU A 29 0.72 13.23 -9.51
N PHE A 30 0.55 13.49 -8.21
CA PHE A 30 -0.64 13.15 -7.45
C PHE A 30 -1.35 14.43 -7.01
N ALA A 31 -2.46 14.75 -7.70
CA ALA A 31 -3.20 16.00 -7.55
C ALA A 31 -4.06 16.04 -6.26
N PHE A 32 -3.40 16.03 -5.10
CA PHE A 32 -4.01 16.12 -3.78
C PHE A 32 -3.22 17.05 -2.85
N PRO A 33 -3.90 18.00 -2.14
CA PRO A 33 -5.36 18.17 -2.02
C PRO A 33 -6.03 18.97 -3.16
N SER A 34 -5.24 19.68 -3.97
CA SER A 34 -5.68 20.40 -5.17
C SER A 34 -4.70 20.14 -6.34
N LEU A 35 -4.96 20.70 -7.53
CA LEU A 35 -4.02 20.63 -8.66
C LEU A 35 -2.78 21.51 -8.44
N GLU A 36 -2.95 22.65 -7.75
CA GLU A 36 -1.87 23.59 -7.45
C GLU A 36 -0.93 23.04 -6.35
N GLU A 37 -1.51 22.34 -5.38
CA GLU A 37 -0.79 21.67 -4.30
C GLU A 37 -0.52 20.18 -4.62
N ALA A 38 -0.39 19.84 -5.90
CA ALA A 38 -0.12 18.48 -6.33
C ALA A 38 1.24 18.00 -5.80
N GLN A 39 1.27 16.79 -5.23
CA GLN A 39 2.49 16.13 -4.81
C GLN A 39 3.21 15.58 -6.03
N ARG A 40 4.45 16.02 -6.24
CA ARG A 40 5.29 15.64 -7.37
C ARG A 40 6.65 15.21 -6.87
N ASP A 41 7.14 14.12 -7.40
CA ASP A 41 8.51 13.67 -7.19
C ASP A 41 8.93 12.81 -8.40
N GLN A 42 10.21 12.46 -8.45
CA GLN A 42 10.80 11.77 -9.59
C GLN A 42 11.76 10.69 -9.11
N THR A 43 11.76 9.55 -9.81
CA THR A 43 12.72 8.48 -9.53
C THR A 43 14.15 8.92 -9.85
N HIS A 44 15.10 8.22 -9.27
CA HIS A 44 16.45 8.20 -9.79
C HIS A 44 16.45 7.76 -11.26
N SER A 45 17.54 8.09 -11.93
CA SER A 45 17.69 7.87 -13.35
C SER A 45 18.45 6.58 -13.61
N VAL A 46 17.93 5.77 -14.53
CA VAL A 46 18.48 4.46 -14.91
C VAL A 46 19.00 4.56 -16.33
N LYS A 47 20.25 4.15 -16.54
CA LYS A 47 20.93 4.24 -17.83
C LYS A 47 20.76 2.98 -18.66
N SER A 48 20.83 3.17 -19.97
CA SER A 48 21.01 2.17 -21.02
C SER A 48 20.03 0.99 -20.98
N SER A 49 18.76 1.24 -20.68
CA SER A 49 17.74 0.18 -20.65
C SER A 49 16.40 0.65 -21.19
N SER A 50 15.81 -0.14 -22.10
CA SER A 50 14.41 0.03 -22.52
C SER A 50 13.40 -0.45 -21.48
N SER A 51 13.87 -1.24 -20.50
CA SER A 51 13.09 -1.77 -19.38
C SER A 51 13.80 -1.46 -18.05
N PRO A 52 13.90 -0.18 -17.66
CA PRO A 52 14.61 0.24 -16.46
C PRO A 52 13.91 -0.27 -15.19
N ASP A 53 14.70 -0.77 -14.23
CA ASP A 53 14.22 -1.12 -12.89
C ASP A 53 14.50 0.03 -11.93
N PHE A 54 13.44 0.60 -11.35
CA PHE A 54 13.52 1.75 -10.45
C PHE A 54 13.40 1.31 -8.99
N GLY A 55 12.46 0.42 -8.65
CA GLY A 55 12.24 -0.04 -7.29
C GLY A 55 11.99 1.05 -6.22
N GLU A 56 11.67 2.28 -6.62
CA GLU A 56 11.70 3.45 -5.75
C GLU A 56 10.36 3.68 -5.07
N GLN A 57 10.39 4.12 -3.81
CA GLN A 57 9.21 4.25 -2.96
C GLN A 57 8.99 5.69 -2.49
N PHE A 58 7.76 6.16 -2.62
CA PHE A 58 7.35 7.51 -2.27
C PHE A 58 6.20 7.49 -1.27
N VAL A 59 6.34 8.25 -0.18
CA VAL A 59 5.30 8.37 0.84
C VAL A 59 4.41 9.56 0.51
N LEU A 60 3.24 9.28 -0.05
CA LEU A 60 2.23 10.27 -0.39
C LEU A 60 1.34 10.60 0.81
N GLN A 61 1.18 11.89 1.06
CA GLN A 61 0.32 12.43 2.10
C GLN A 61 -1.14 12.43 1.62
N ILE A 62 -2.03 11.84 2.40
CA ILE A 62 -3.46 11.77 2.09
C ILE A 62 -4.29 12.19 3.31
N LYS A 63 -5.39 12.91 3.09
CA LYS A 63 -6.38 13.22 4.13
C LYS A 63 -7.70 12.52 3.79
N ARG A 64 -8.00 11.41 4.48
CA ARG A 64 -9.15 10.54 4.19
C ARG A 64 -10.51 11.26 4.30
N GLY A 65 -10.65 12.16 5.29
CA GLY A 65 -11.88 12.93 5.51
C GLY A 65 -12.08 14.11 4.55
N HIS A 66 -11.16 14.35 3.61
CA HIS A 66 -11.29 15.47 2.68
C HIS A 66 -12.36 15.19 1.63
N ARG A 67 -13.37 16.06 1.51
CA ARG A 67 -14.50 15.90 0.56
C ARG A 67 -14.04 15.69 -0.89
N GLY A 68 -12.93 16.30 -1.28
CA GLY A 68 -12.36 16.17 -2.63
C GLY A 68 -11.58 14.87 -2.89
N PHE A 69 -11.26 14.09 -1.85
CA PHE A 69 -10.36 12.93 -1.96
C PHE A 69 -10.91 11.86 -2.89
N LYS A 70 -12.22 11.55 -2.83
CA LYS A 70 -12.86 10.59 -3.75
C LYS A 70 -12.66 10.95 -5.22
N ARG A 71 -12.74 12.23 -5.56
CA ARG A 71 -12.49 12.69 -6.94
C ARG A 71 -11.04 12.48 -7.36
N VAL A 72 -10.11 12.60 -6.43
CA VAL A 72 -8.69 12.34 -6.71
C VAL A 72 -8.43 10.85 -6.91
N LEU A 73 -9.15 9.96 -6.23
CA LEU A 73 -9.02 8.51 -6.46
C LEU A 73 -9.33 8.13 -7.90
N SER A 74 -10.41 8.67 -8.45
CA SER A 74 -10.82 8.41 -9.85
C SER A 74 -9.94 9.09 -10.90
N LYS A 75 -9.29 10.21 -10.54
CA LYS A 75 -8.25 10.84 -11.39
C LYS A 75 -6.91 10.11 -11.31
N GLY A 76 -6.67 9.41 -10.21
CA GLY A 76 -5.48 8.61 -10.04
C GLY A 76 -4.16 9.39 -9.89
N ILE A 77 -3.07 8.70 -10.19
CA ILE A 77 -1.71 9.23 -10.23
C ILE A 77 -1.26 9.27 -11.69
N LYS A 78 -0.81 10.43 -12.14
CA LYS A 78 -0.22 10.59 -13.47
C LYS A 78 1.28 10.32 -13.40
N PHE A 79 1.79 9.61 -14.39
CA PHE A 79 3.21 9.35 -14.57
C PHE A 79 3.68 9.94 -15.89
N GLU A 80 4.87 10.52 -15.88
CA GLU A 80 5.56 11.02 -17.06
C GLU A 80 6.92 10.36 -17.14
N ILE A 81 7.16 9.68 -18.25
CA ILE A 81 8.44 9.03 -18.52
C ILE A 81 9.33 10.10 -19.12
N ILE A 82 10.39 10.44 -18.40
CA ILE A 82 11.35 11.47 -18.76
C ILE A 82 12.63 10.77 -19.22
N GLN A 83 13.02 11.12 -20.43
CA GLN A 83 14.31 10.77 -20.98
C GLN A 83 15.26 11.94 -20.72
N LYS A 84 16.25 11.73 -19.85
CA LYS A 84 17.29 12.73 -19.60
C LYS A 84 18.15 12.90 -20.83
N GLY A 85 18.41 14.16 -21.15
CA GLY A 85 19.32 14.51 -22.23
C GLY A 85 20.77 14.43 -21.77
N THR A 86 21.67 14.18 -22.72
CA THR A 86 23.12 14.34 -22.51
C THR A 86 23.44 15.83 -22.32
N LEU A 87 24.69 16.18 -21.97
CA LEU A 87 25.21 17.51 -21.55
C LEU A 87 24.74 18.78 -22.33
N PHE A 88 24.11 18.65 -23.50
CA PHE A 88 23.57 19.74 -24.32
C PHE A 88 22.12 19.53 -24.78
N ARG A 89 21.46 18.43 -24.37
CA ARG A 89 20.07 18.11 -24.70
C ARG A 89 19.23 18.27 -23.43
N THR A 90 18.07 18.89 -23.57
CA THR A 90 17.11 19.01 -22.47
C THR A 90 16.37 17.70 -22.24
N ASP A 91 15.95 17.50 -20.99
CA ASP A 91 15.08 16.39 -20.60
C ASP A 91 13.78 16.43 -21.40
N LYS A 92 13.40 15.28 -21.95
CA LYS A 92 12.23 15.14 -22.81
C LYS A 92 11.24 14.14 -22.24
N VAL A 93 9.98 14.55 -22.13
CA VAL A 93 8.88 13.63 -21.84
C VAL A 93 8.60 12.77 -23.07
N VAL A 94 8.76 11.46 -22.94
CA VAL A 94 8.63 10.50 -24.05
C VAL A 94 7.29 9.77 -24.05
N GLY A 95 6.65 9.69 -22.88
CA GLY A 95 5.34 9.11 -22.71
C GLY A 95 4.71 9.50 -21.38
N SER A 96 3.43 9.21 -21.24
CA SER A 96 2.65 9.40 -20.04
C SER A 96 1.81 8.16 -19.74
N ALA A 97 1.65 7.83 -18.46
CA ALA A 97 0.76 6.77 -18.00
C ALA A 97 -0.10 7.29 -16.85
N GLU A 98 -1.19 6.59 -16.54
CA GLU A 98 -2.12 6.98 -15.47
C GLU A 98 -2.56 5.72 -14.70
N LEU A 99 -2.48 5.79 -13.38
CA LEU A 99 -2.97 4.74 -12.47
C LEU A 99 -4.19 5.24 -11.72
N LYS A 100 -5.35 4.64 -11.96
CA LYS A 100 -6.56 4.88 -11.17
C LYS A 100 -6.45 4.23 -9.80
N LEU A 101 -6.98 4.90 -8.78
CA LEU A 101 -6.89 4.47 -7.38
C LEU A 101 -8.23 3.98 -6.82
N ASP A 102 -9.27 3.83 -7.65
CA ASP A 102 -10.62 3.44 -7.21
C ASP A 102 -10.63 2.09 -6.46
N SER A 103 -9.77 1.14 -6.84
CA SER A 103 -9.64 -0.16 -6.15
C SER A 103 -9.19 -0.05 -4.68
N LEU A 104 -8.59 1.08 -4.27
CA LEU A 104 -8.22 1.33 -2.87
C LEU A 104 -9.43 1.52 -1.95
N GLU A 105 -10.64 1.65 -2.50
CA GLU A 105 -11.87 1.67 -1.70
C GLU A 105 -12.13 0.31 -1.05
N SER A 106 -11.83 -0.80 -1.74
CA SER A 106 -12.01 -2.17 -1.25
C SER A 106 -10.71 -2.87 -0.86
N GLU A 107 -9.59 -2.52 -1.48
CA GLU A 107 -8.30 -3.21 -1.33
C GLU A 107 -7.24 -2.32 -0.66
N CYS A 108 -6.29 -2.95 0.03
CA CYS A 108 -5.17 -2.24 0.68
C CYS A 108 -3.96 -2.06 -0.25
N ALA A 109 -3.92 -2.74 -1.39
CA ALA A 109 -2.79 -2.73 -2.29
C ALA A 109 -3.24 -2.90 -3.74
N ILE A 110 -2.74 -2.02 -4.61
CA ILE A 110 -2.88 -2.14 -6.07
C ILE A 110 -1.51 -2.47 -6.64
N ARG A 111 -1.42 -3.43 -7.54
CA ARG A 111 -0.26 -3.65 -8.41
C ARG A 111 -0.77 -3.75 -9.83
N GLN A 112 -0.36 -2.82 -10.68
CA GLN A 112 -0.87 -2.75 -12.04
C GLN A 112 0.27 -2.47 -13.02
N LEU A 113 0.13 -3.08 -14.20
CA LEU A 113 0.93 -2.76 -15.37
C LEU A 113 0.15 -1.72 -16.19
N VAL A 114 0.52 -0.44 -16.06
CA VAL A 114 -0.18 0.66 -16.75
C VAL A 114 0.46 0.92 -18.11
N GLU A 115 -0.37 1.08 -19.14
CA GLU A 115 0.10 1.34 -20.50
C GLU A 115 0.65 2.77 -20.62
N VAL A 116 1.77 2.90 -21.33
CA VAL A 116 2.41 4.18 -21.61
C VAL A 116 1.90 4.71 -22.95
N PHE A 117 1.38 5.93 -22.93
CA PHE A 117 0.89 6.64 -24.11
C PHE A 117 1.88 7.70 -24.56
N LYS A 118 2.09 7.79 -25.87
CA LYS A 118 2.77 8.90 -26.51
C LYS A 118 1.70 9.86 -27.04
N ARG A 119 1.40 10.90 -26.27
CA ARG A 119 0.28 11.84 -26.54
C ARG A 119 -1.08 11.13 -26.54
N ARG A 120 -1.55 10.69 -27.70
CA ARG A 120 -2.84 9.99 -27.89
C ARG A 120 -2.68 8.60 -28.49
N THR A 121 -1.44 8.16 -28.73
CA THR A 121 -1.15 6.87 -29.36
C THR A 121 -0.53 5.96 -28.31
N PRO A 122 -0.99 4.71 -28.16
CA PRO A 122 -0.34 3.74 -27.30
C PRO A 122 1.10 3.54 -27.76
N SER A 123 2.06 3.55 -26.83
CA SER A 123 3.47 3.35 -27.18
C SER A 123 3.87 1.88 -27.26
N GLY A 124 3.02 0.96 -26.77
CA GLY A 124 3.34 -0.45 -26.56
C GLY A 124 4.20 -0.70 -25.30
N GLY A 125 4.78 0.35 -24.72
CA GLY A 125 5.47 0.30 -23.45
C GLY A 125 4.51 0.30 -22.27
N HIS A 126 4.98 -0.24 -21.15
CA HIS A 126 4.21 -0.36 -19.92
C HIS A 126 5.06 0.09 -18.73
N LEU A 127 4.39 0.54 -17.67
CA LEU A 127 4.99 0.88 -16.40
C LEU A 127 4.36 0.02 -15.30
N GLU A 128 5.19 -0.72 -14.58
CA GLU A 128 4.74 -1.49 -13.43
C GLU A 128 4.77 -0.62 -12.17
N VAL A 129 3.60 -0.41 -11.58
CA VAL A 129 3.41 0.44 -10.41
C VAL A 129 2.66 -0.31 -9.32
N ARG A 130 2.99 0.01 -8.07
CA ARG A 130 2.31 -0.54 -6.90
C ARG A 130 1.95 0.58 -5.93
N VAL A 131 0.74 0.56 -5.41
CA VAL A 131 0.28 1.47 -4.36
C VAL A 131 -0.18 0.67 -3.17
N ARG A 132 0.18 1.09 -1.96
CA ARG A 132 -0.23 0.44 -0.70
C ARG A 132 -0.74 1.46 0.31
N ILE A 133 -1.79 1.09 1.01
CA ILE A 133 -2.35 1.81 2.16
C ILE A 133 -2.51 0.85 3.33
N ARG A 134 -2.55 1.41 4.55
CA ARG A 134 -2.67 0.60 5.78
C ARG A 134 -4.04 -0.06 5.92
N GLU A 135 -5.08 0.66 5.52
CA GLU A 135 -6.48 0.24 5.63
C GLU A 135 -7.19 0.72 4.36
N PRO A 136 -8.19 -0.02 3.87
CA PRO A 136 -8.94 0.38 2.69
C PRO A 136 -9.72 1.68 2.97
N LEU A 137 -9.95 2.47 1.92
CA LEU A 137 -10.53 3.81 2.06
C LEU A 137 -12.04 3.77 2.35
N GLY A 138 -12.72 2.68 2.00
CA GLY A 138 -14.14 2.45 2.29
C GLY A 138 -14.46 2.17 3.78
N GLY A 139 -13.44 2.10 4.64
CA GLY A 139 -13.57 1.72 6.05
C GLY A 139 -13.15 0.27 6.29
N PRO A 140 -13.22 -0.24 7.53
CA PRO A 140 -12.88 -1.62 7.84
C PRO A 140 -13.81 -2.57 7.09
N GLN A 141 -13.29 -3.21 6.04
CA GLN A 141 -13.99 -4.30 5.36
C GLN A 141 -13.91 -5.52 6.28
N SER A 142 -14.93 -5.73 7.12
CA SER A 142 -15.08 -6.99 7.85
C SER A 142 -15.44 -8.08 6.83
N GLN A 143 -14.45 -8.81 6.32
CA GLN A 143 -14.75 -10.07 5.65
C GLN A 143 -15.17 -11.08 6.72
N THR A 144 -16.43 -11.51 6.70
CA THR A 144 -16.91 -12.61 7.52
C THR A 144 -16.33 -13.91 6.97
N VAL A 145 -15.13 -14.28 7.39
CA VAL A 145 -14.51 -15.55 7.02
C VAL A 145 -15.12 -16.65 7.89
N THR A 146 -15.82 -17.60 7.28
CA THR A 146 -16.36 -18.77 7.99
C THR A 146 -15.29 -19.85 8.02
N GLU A 147 -14.44 -19.83 9.04
CA GLU A 147 -13.46 -20.89 9.28
C GLU A 147 -14.05 -21.99 10.15
N LYS A 148 -13.61 -23.24 9.95
CA LYS A 148 -13.99 -24.37 10.81
C LYS A 148 -13.13 -24.32 12.07
N TRP A 149 -13.62 -23.64 13.09
CA TRP A 149 -12.97 -23.58 14.40
C TRP A 149 -13.07 -24.94 15.09
N LEU A 150 -11.93 -25.49 15.49
CA LEU A 150 -11.90 -26.58 16.46
C LEU A 150 -12.22 -25.97 17.83
N VAL A 151 -13.39 -26.31 18.37
CA VAL A 151 -13.78 -25.95 19.73
C VAL A 151 -13.32 -27.08 20.65
N LEU A 152 -12.45 -26.77 21.62
CA LEU A 152 -12.04 -27.71 22.64
C LEU A 152 -12.98 -27.56 23.84
N ASP A 153 -13.70 -28.64 24.17
CA ASP A 153 -14.51 -28.65 25.37
C ASP A 153 -13.61 -28.66 26.62
N PRO A 154 -13.87 -27.78 27.61
CA PRO A 154 -13.12 -27.80 28.85
C PRO A 154 -13.38 -29.13 29.56
N LEU A 155 -12.30 -29.77 30.04
CA LEU A 155 -12.42 -30.97 30.85
C LEU A 155 -13.23 -30.63 32.11
N THR A 156 -14.42 -31.21 32.21
CA THR A 156 -15.20 -31.27 33.45
C THR A 156 -14.46 -32.17 34.43
N LEU A 157 -13.39 -31.67 35.03
CA LEU A 157 -12.74 -32.34 36.13
C LEU A 157 -13.74 -32.34 37.31
N PRO A 158 -14.07 -33.51 37.88
CA PRO A 158 -14.96 -33.57 39.02
C PRO A 158 -14.34 -32.76 40.16
N LEU A 159 -15.13 -31.83 40.71
CA LEU A 159 -14.75 -31.05 41.89
C LEU A 159 -14.38 -32.02 43.01
N VAL A 160 -13.09 -32.10 43.33
CA VAL A 160 -12.64 -32.76 44.56
C VAL A 160 -13.14 -31.90 45.71
N VAL A 161 -14.25 -32.31 46.31
CA VAL A 161 -14.78 -31.69 47.53
C VAL A 161 -13.79 -31.99 48.65
N ALA A 162 -12.97 -31.00 48.99
CA ALA A 162 -12.10 -31.08 50.16
C ALA A 162 -12.97 -31.23 51.42
N SER A 163 -12.84 -32.35 52.13
CA SER A 163 -13.53 -32.59 53.40
C SER A 163 -13.02 -31.59 54.45
N LYS A 164 -13.95 -30.81 55.01
CA LYS A 164 -13.71 -29.82 56.05
C LYS A 164 -13.15 -30.50 57.33
N PRO A 165 -12.11 -29.96 57.98
CA PRO A 165 -11.58 -30.54 59.22
C PRO A 165 -12.62 -30.41 60.35
N GLN A 166 -12.88 -31.53 61.03
CA GLN A 166 -13.74 -31.60 62.22
C GLN A 166 -13.00 -30.96 63.41
N ILE A 167 -13.55 -29.87 63.94
CA ILE A 167 -13.10 -29.26 65.19
C ILE A 167 -13.72 -30.07 66.33
N GLN A 168 -12.89 -30.68 67.17
CA GLN A 168 -13.33 -31.37 68.39
C GLN A 168 -13.61 -30.32 69.48
N ASP A 169 -14.88 -30.16 69.87
CA ASP A 169 -15.26 -29.39 71.04
C ASP A 169 -14.95 -30.18 72.31
N SER A 170 -13.89 -29.77 73.02
CA SER A 170 -13.62 -30.27 74.38
C SER A 170 -14.55 -29.58 75.38
N THR A 171 -15.47 -30.33 75.96
CA THR A 171 -16.38 -29.85 77.03
C THR A 171 -15.59 -29.53 78.30
N VAL A 172 -15.53 -28.25 78.68
CA VAL A 172 -14.96 -27.81 79.97
C VAL A 172 -16.01 -27.98 81.07
N LYS A 173 -15.74 -28.87 82.04
CA LYS A 173 -16.59 -29.06 83.23
C LYS A 173 -16.50 -27.82 84.15
N ARG A 174 -17.66 -27.25 84.46
CA ARG A 174 -17.85 -26.22 85.49
C ARG A 174 -17.59 -26.80 86.87
N VAL A 175 -16.65 -26.23 87.62
CA VAL A 175 -16.46 -26.51 89.05
C VAL A 175 -17.34 -25.55 89.85
N SER A 176 -18.17 -26.11 90.73
CA SER A 176 -19.10 -25.39 91.61
C SER A 176 -18.39 -24.87 92.86
N SER A 177 -18.73 -23.64 93.24
CA SER A 177 -18.31 -22.93 94.46
C SER A 177 -18.93 -23.51 95.73
N ARG A 178 -18.14 -23.57 96.81
CA ARG A 178 -18.54 -23.29 98.19
C ARG A 178 -17.38 -22.62 98.92
#